data_AF-A0A413LH50-F1
#
_entry.id   AF-A0A413LH50-F1
#
_cell.length_a   1.000
_cell.length_b   1.000
_cell.length_c   1.000
_cell.angle_alpha   90.00
_cell.angle_beta   90.00
_cell.angle_gamma   90.00
#
_symmetry.space_group_name_H-M   'P 1'
#
loop_
_entity.id
_entity.type
_entity.pdbx_description
1 polymer ?
#
loop_
_entity_poly.entity_id
_entity_poly.type
_entity_poly.pdbx_seq_one_letter_code
_entity_poly.pdbx_strand_id
1 'polypeptide(L)'
;MNNHAIHYIIRFLLGEDISEEIVAAIGYTNNSKHYDRYSIVIIPSGFFTNHIYGTASSLPELPLQEIEGTPLLFGSPLVEQIGDTLVIHADIIASTYFLITRYEEIIQRNVRDEHGRFPGKNSLPYRAGFLHRPIVDEYRILLRKWLRQYGLRIPEIPKEIQHIYLTHDLDSPTLYRTWKGVIRSIRDKRGIIQSIQGKCGPVENDPYYTFPWIFEQNNLLREQTGKDICRAILFVRSGGKCKQDKPHYSLRNTDISQLIQSALSNDMTIGLHSSYQAGIAPTLIKKEKTWLEKNVERSIRFNRHHFLASREPEDMTHLEAAGITDDFTMGYADVAGFRLGTSYPVHWINPVTRRLSSILLHPLTIMDCTLEEKKYMGLNYEEALAYSLNLIEQVKNTGGELTLLWHNTSAQENTDSYLRKLYSHLLNELAKK
;
A
#
# COMPACT_ATOMS: atom_id res chain seq x y z
N MET A 1 -20.69 11.76 10.14
CA MET A 1 -19.62 11.99 9.14
C MET A 1 -19.96 13.25 8.37
N ASN A 2 -18.99 14.03 7.87
CA ASN A 2 -19.28 15.15 6.97
C ASN A 2 -19.71 14.61 5.59
N ASN A 3 -20.70 15.24 4.95
CA ASN A 3 -21.15 14.94 3.59
C ASN A 3 -20.00 14.86 2.57
N HIS A 4 -18.93 15.64 2.72
CA HIS A 4 -17.78 15.57 1.80
C HIS A 4 -17.08 14.20 1.80
N ALA A 5 -16.89 13.57 2.96
CA ALA A 5 -16.24 12.26 3.04
C ALA A 5 -17.15 11.14 2.53
N ILE A 6 -18.46 11.23 2.77
CA ILE A 6 -19.44 10.29 2.21
C ILE A 6 -19.46 10.41 0.69
N HIS A 7 -19.54 11.64 0.16
CA HIS A 7 -19.52 11.86 -1.28
C HIS A 7 -18.23 11.33 -1.92
N TYR A 8 -17.08 11.56 -1.29
CA TYR A 8 -15.81 10.99 -1.74
C TYR A 8 -15.85 9.45 -1.80
N ILE A 9 -16.36 8.77 -0.77
CA ILE A 9 -16.44 7.30 -0.78
C ILE A 9 -17.37 6.79 -1.89
N ILE A 10 -18.51 7.44 -2.10
CA ILE A 10 -19.41 7.08 -3.19
C ILE A 10 -18.70 7.27 -4.54
N ARG A 11 -18.04 8.41 -4.76
CA ARG A 11 -17.22 8.66 -5.97
C ARG A 11 -16.17 7.58 -6.16
N PHE A 12 -15.42 7.27 -5.12
CA PHE A 12 -14.34 6.29 -5.15
C PHE A 12 -14.85 4.88 -5.54
N LEU A 13 -15.97 4.45 -4.94
CA LEU A 13 -16.61 3.18 -5.26
C LEU A 13 -17.17 3.14 -6.69
N LEU A 14 -17.57 4.27 -7.26
CA LEU A 14 -18.06 4.32 -8.64
C LEU A 14 -16.94 4.39 -9.67
N GLY A 15 -15.88 5.15 -9.39
CA GLY A 15 -14.84 5.53 -10.33
C GLY A 15 -14.94 7.00 -10.74
N GLU A 16 -13.78 7.62 -10.95
CA GLU A 16 -13.65 9.04 -11.31
C GLU A 16 -14.23 9.38 -12.70
N ASP A 17 -14.39 8.37 -13.56
CA ASP A 17 -14.98 8.48 -14.90
C ASP A 17 -16.51 8.62 -14.90
N ILE A 18 -17.16 8.37 -13.75
CA ILE A 18 -18.62 8.39 -13.62
C ILE A 18 -19.12 9.82 -13.39
N SER A 19 -20.18 10.22 -14.09
CA SER A 19 -20.73 11.57 -14.04
C SER A 19 -21.29 11.94 -12.65
N GLU A 20 -21.22 13.23 -12.31
CA GLU A 20 -21.83 13.79 -11.09
C GLU A 20 -23.33 13.46 -10.95
N GLU A 21 -24.05 13.39 -12.07
CA GLU A 21 -25.47 13.06 -12.10
C GLU A 21 -25.75 11.65 -11.54
N ILE A 22 -24.93 10.66 -11.90
CA ILE A 22 -25.06 9.29 -11.39
C ILE A 22 -24.70 9.23 -9.91
N VAL A 23 -23.69 9.99 -9.47
CA VAL A 23 -23.30 10.05 -8.06
C VAL A 23 -24.41 10.71 -7.22
N ALA A 24 -25.01 11.78 -7.73
CA ALA A 24 -26.13 12.46 -7.09
C ALA A 24 -27.41 11.61 -7.02
N ALA A 25 -27.55 10.58 -7.87
CA ALA A 25 -28.64 9.62 -7.83
C ALA A 25 -28.57 8.62 -6.67
N ILE A 26 -27.48 8.64 -5.88
CA ILE A 26 -27.28 7.77 -4.72
C ILE A 26 -27.49 8.55 -3.42
N GLY A 27 -28.47 8.13 -2.64
CA GLY A 27 -28.73 8.64 -1.29
C GLY A 27 -28.04 7.80 -0.23
N TYR A 28 -27.49 8.45 0.80
CA TYR A 28 -27.04 7.79 2.03
C TYR A 28 -27.89 8.31 3.20
N THR A 29 -29.03 7.65 3.46
CA THR A 29 -30.05 8.11 4.40
C THR A 29 -30.90 6.95 4.91
N ASN A 30 -31.35 7.04 6.17
CA ASN A 30 -32.34 6.12 6.75
C ASN A 30 -33.75 6.77 6.83
N ASN A 31 -33.92 7.99 6.31
CA ASN A 31 -35.21 8.67 6.28
C ASN A 31 -35.99 8.27 5.02
N SER A 32 -36.99 7.41 5.18
CA SER A 32 -37.84 6.91 4.10
C SER A 32 -38.57 8.01 3.32
N LYS A 33 -38.78 9.19 3.92
CA LYS A 33 -39.36 10.37 3.24
C LYS A 33 -38.44 11.00 2.18
N HIS A 34 -37.23 10.48 2.02
CA HIS A 34 -36.27 10.98 1.03
C HIS A 34 -35.93 9.94 -0.02
N TYR A 35 -36.50 8.73 0.03
CA TYR A 35 -36.11 7.66 -0.89
C TYR A 35 -36.45 8.00 -2.33
N ASP A 36 -37.62 8.59 -2.56
CA ASP A 36 -38.12 9.07 -3.85
C ASP A 36 -37.23 10.11 -4.54
N ARG A 37 -36.24 10.68 -3.84
CA ARG A 37 -35.27 11.63 -4.40
C ARG A 37 -34.08 10.94 -5.08
N TYR A 38 -33.93 9.64 -4.91
CA TYR A 38 -32.76 8.88 -5.33
C TYR A 38 -33.16 7.64 -6.11
N SER A 39 -32.31 7.26 -7.06
CA SER A 39 -32.42 5.97 -7.75
C SER A 39 -32.03 4.83 -6.82
N ILE A 40 -30.97 5.04 -6.03
CA ILE A 40 -30.48 4.08 -5.05
C ILE A 40 -30.36 4.76 -3.70
N VAL A 41 -30.78 4.08 -2.64
CA VAL A 41 -30.50 4.50 -1.26
C VAL A 41 -29.69 3.42 -0.54
N ILE A 42 -28.56 3.81 0.04
CA ILE A 42 -27.80 3.00 0.97
C ILE A 42 -28.18 3.44 2.40
N ILE A 43 -28.61 2.49 3.22
CA ILE A 43 -29.05 2.74 4.59
C ILE A 43 -27.84 2.82 5.52
N PRO A 44 -27.65 3.93 6.27
CA PRO A 44 -26.64 4.01 7.30
C PRO A 44 -26.90 3.02 8.44
N SER A 45 -25.90 2.20 8.76
CA SER A 45 -25.90 1.23 9.87
C SER A 45 -25.90 1.85 11.27
N GLY A 46 -25.67 3.17 11.37
CA GLY A 46 -25.43 3.87 12.63
C GLY A 46 -23.95 3.98 13.02
N PHE A 47 -23.03 3.38 12.25
CA PHE A 47 -21.57 3.44 12.49
C PHE A 47 -21.04 4.86 12.74
N PHE A 48 -21.55 5.86 12.00
CA PHE A 48 -21.10 7.25 12.12
C PHE A 48 -21.74 8.07 13.25
N THR A 49 -22.58 7.46 14.09
CA THR A 49 -23.21 8.15 15.23
C THR A 49 -22.21 8.39 16.36
N ASN A 50 -22.41 9.45 17.15
CA ASN A 50 -21.44 9.88 18.16
C ASN A 50 -21.25 8.89 19.31
N HIS A 51 -22.23 8.02 19.59
CA HIS A 51 -22.14 7.03 20.67
C HIS A 51 -21.51 5.71 20.22
N ILE A 52 -21.43 5.45 18.91
CA ILE A 52 -20.80 4.25 18.33
C ILE A 52 -19.37 4.59 17.87
N TYR A 53 -19.22 5.66 17.09
CA TYR A 53 -17.94 6.02 16.50
C TYR A 53 -16.88 6.35 17.55
N GLY A 54 -15.75 5.67 17.49
CA GLY A 54 -14.58 5.84 18.35
C GLY A 54 -14.59 4.87 19.53
N THR A 55 -15.57 3.96 19.58
CA THR A 55 -15.75 3.02 20.68
C THR A 55 -15.55 1.58 20.22
N ALA A 56 -15.33 0.64 21.14
CA ALA A 56 -15.21 -0.78 20.81
C ALA A 56 -16.48 -1.34 20.12
N SER A 57 -17.66 -0.76 20.37
CA SER A 57 -18.92 -1.15 19.74
C SER A 57 -19.00 -0.85 18.24
N SER A 58 -18.03 -0.10 17.70
CA SER A 58 -17.92 0.16 16.26
C SER A 58 -17.07 -0.86 15.51
N LEU A 59 -16.49 -1.85 16.19
CA LEU A 59 -15.77 -2.94 15.53
C LEU A 59 -16.76 -3.99 15.01
N PRO A 60 -16.61 -4.49 13.77
CA PRO A 60 -17.42 -5.58 13.26
C PRO A 60 -17.28 -6.86 14.10
N GLU A 61 -18.40 -7.54 14.34
CA GLU A 61 -18.44 -8.83 15.03
C GLU A 61 -18.22 -9.98 14.03
N LEU A 62 -17.46 -11.00 14.43
CA LEU A 62 -17.23 -12.19 13.61
C LEU A 62 -18.15 -13.34 14.05
N PRO A 63 -18.64 -14.20 13.13
CA PRO A 63 -18.38 -14.18 11.68
C PRO A 63 -19.13 -13.04 10.98
N LEU A 64 -18.52 -12.50 9.91
CA LEU A 64 -19.19 -11.50 9.08
C LEU A 64 -20.32 -12.14 8.28
N GLN A 65 -21.38 -11.36 8.05
CA GLN A 65 -22.36 -11.69 7.03
C GLN A 65 -21.77 -11.43 5.64
N GLU A 66 -22.41 -11.95 4.60
CA GLU A 66 -22.01 -11.70 3.21
C GLU A 66 -23.18 -11.12 2.43
N ILE A 67 -22.88 -10.17 1.55
CA ILE A 67 -23.79 -9.67 0.53
C ILE A 67 -23.28 -10.12 -0.84
N GLU A 68 -24.03 -11.00 -1.50
CA GLU A 68 -23.67 -11.54 -2.81
C GLU A 68 -22.24 -12.14 -2.88
N GLY A 69 -21.82 -12.85 -1.82
CA GLY A 69 -20.49 -13.48 -1.70
C GLY A 69 -19.36 -12.53 -1.28
N THR A 70 -19.67 -11.25 -1.04
CA THR A 70 -18.73 -10.26 -0.52
C THR A 70 -18.94 -10.11 1.00
N PRO A 71 -17.90 -10.30 1.85
CA PRO A 71 -17.97 -10.01 3.28
C PRO A 71 -18.52 -8.61 3.56
N LEU A 72 -19.46 -8.50 4.49
CA LEU A 72 -20.14 -7.25 4.86
C LEU A 72 -19.78 -6.87 6.30
N LEU A 73 -19.18 -5.69 6.48
CA LEU A 73 -18.74 -5.22 7.81
C LEU A 73 -19.87 -4.56 8.60
N PHE A 74 -20.76 -3.82 7.92
CA PHE A 74 -21.85 -3.07 8.56
C PHE A 74 -23.15 -3.13 7.77
N GLY A 75 -24.28 -3.02 8.48
CA GLY A 75 -25.61 -3.10 7.89
C GLY A 75 -26.13 -4.53 7.85
N SER A 76 -27.03 -4.83 6.91
CA SER A 76 -27.56 -6.18 6.69
C SER A 76 -27.55 -6.55 5.21
N PRO A 77 -27.45 -7.84 4.85
CA PRO A 77 -27.36 -8.30 3.47
C PRO A 77 -28.76 -8.32 2.80
N LEU A 78 -29.48 -7.20 2.86
CA LEU A 78 -30.78 -7.01 2.25
C LEU A 78 -30.71 -5.92 1.18
N VAL A 79 -31.23 -6.23 0.01
CA VAL A 79 -31.47 -5.28 -1.07
C VAL A 79 -32.93 -5.46 -1.50
N GLU A 80 -33.71 -4.38 -1.49
CA GLU A 80 -35.14 -4.42 -1.81
C GLU A 80 -35.57 -3.21 -2.63
N GLN A 81 -36.63 -3.37 -3.40
CA GLN A 81 -37.23 -2.28 -4.18
C GLN A 81 -38.36 -1.65 -3.36
N ILE A 82 -38.27 -0.34 -3.10
CA ILE A 82 -39.32 0.44 -2.42
C ILE A 82 -39.80 1.53 -3.37
N GLY A 83 -40.99 1.35 -3.95
CA GLY A 83 -41.46 2.23 -5.04
C GLY A 83 -40.48 2.17 -6.22
N ASP A 84 -40.05 3.33 -6.70
CA ASP A 84 -39.09 3.47 -7.80
C ASP A 84 -37.63 3.61 -7.32
N THR A 85 -37.32 3.23 -6.07
CA THR A 85 -35.99 3.32 -5.47
C THR A 85 -35.48 1.94 -5.04
N LEU A 86 -34.24 1.61 -5.42
CA LEU A 86 -33.55 0.43 -4.92
C LEU A 86 -32.89 0.76 -3.57
N VAL A 87 -33.28 0.05 -2.52
CA VAL A 87 -32.83 0.28 -1.15
C VAL A 87 -31.88 -0.84 -0.72
N ILE A 88 -30.66 -0.45 -0.35
CA ILE A 88 -29.56 -1.33 0.04
C ILE A 88 -29.33 -1.14 1.54
N HIS A 89 -29.56 -2.20 2.31
CA HIS A 89 -29.31 -2.20 3.76
C HIS A 89 -27.87 -2.56 4.12
N ALA A 90 -27.08 -3.03 3.14
CA ALA A 90 -25.66 -3.26 3.28
C ALA A 90 -24.94 -1.90 3.30
N ASP A 91 -24.39 -1.51 4.46
CA ASP A 91 -23.71 -0.22 4.63
C ASP A 91 -22.27 -0.31 4.09
N ILE A 92 -22.16 -0.43 2.76
CA ILE A 92 -20.88 -0.49 2.05
C ILE A 92 -20.09 0.82 2.18
N ILE A 93 -20.73 1.94 2.55
CA ILE A 93 -20.08 3.22 2.81
C ILE A 93 -19.32 3.18 4.13
N ALA A 94 -19.95 2.74 5.22
CA ALA A 94 -19.27 2.54 6.50
C ALA A 94 -18.22 1.43 6.41
N SER A 95 -18.52 0.34 5.69
CA SER A 95 -17.58 -0.78 5.48
C SER A 95 -16.33 -0.33 4.73
N THR A 96 -16.50 0.45 3.66
CA THR A 96 -15.38 1.07 2.93
C THR A 96 -14.60 2.03 3.81
N TYR A 97 -15.29 2.94 4.51
CA TYR A 97 -14.66 3.90 5.43
C TYR A 97 -13.77 3.19 6.46
N PHE A 98 -14.29 2.13 7.09
CA PHE A 98 -13.56 1.39 8.12
C PHE A 98 -12.22 0.86 7.59
N LEU A 99 -12.22 0.28 6.39
CA LEU A 99 -11.04 -0.32 5.77
C LEU A 99 -10.05 0.75 5.27
N ILE A 100 -10.50 1.73 4.48
CA ILE A 100 -9.60 2.71 3.84
C ILE A 100 -9.00 3.71 4.84
N THR A 101 -9.64 3.90 6.00
CA THR A 101 -9.10 4.79 7.05
C THR A 101 -8.28 4.06 8.11
N ARG A 102 -8.18 2.72 8.00
CA ARG A 102 -7.55 1.86 9.01
C ARG A 102 -8.15 2.11 10.40
N TYR A 103 -9.47 2.27 10.43
CA TYR A 103 -10.22 2.67 11.62
C TYR A 103 -9.99 1.75 12.82
N GLU A 104 -9.81 0.44 12.60
CA GLU A 104 -9.50 -0.50 13.67
C GLU A 104 -8.25 -0.10 14.49
N GLU A 105 -7.28 0.55 13.87
CA GLU A 105 -6.00 0.91 14.50
C GLU A 105 -6.17 2.06 15.52
N ILE A 106 -7.21 2.91 15.37
CA ILE A 106 -7.56 3.93 16.36
C ILE A 106 -8.29 3.37 17.58
N ILE A 107 -9.01 2.24 17.42
CA ILE A 107 -9.70 1.56 18.52
C ILE A 107 -8.72 0.65 19.27
N GLN A 108 -7.83 -0.01 18.53
CA GLN A 108 -6.86 -0.97 19.06
C GLN A 108 -5.44 -0.37 19.17
N ARG A 109 -5.32 0.79 19.82
CA ARG A 109 -4.02 1.49 19.97
C ARG A 109 -2.95 0.70 20.71
N ASN A 110 -3.35 -0.20 21.61
CA ASN A 110 -2.42 -1.03 22.38
C ASN A 110 -1.91 -2.26 21.62
N VAL A 111 -2.44 -2.53 20.41
CA VAL A 111 -2.01 -3.66 19.58
C VAL A 111 -0.95 -3.15 18.61
N ARG A 112 0.32 -3.33 18.97
CA ARG A 112 1.47 -2.93 18.17
C ARG A 112 2.55 -4.01 18.22
N ASP A 113 3.27 -4.20 17.11
CA ASP A 113 4.48 -5.02 17.09
C ASP A 113 5.70 -4.27 17.66
N GLU A 114 6.86 -4.92 17.63
CA GLU A 114 8.14 -4.34 18.11
C GLU A 114 8.57 -3.06 17.37
N HIS A 115 7.98 -2.77 16.21
CA HIS A 115 8.26 -1.58 15.42
C HIS A 115 7.25 -0.45 15.63
N GLY A 116 6.19 -0.68 16.42
CA GLY A 116 5.10 0.25 16.62
C GLY A 116 4.06 0.21 15.50
N ARG A 117 3.97 -0.89 14.75
CA ARG A 117 3.03 -1.07 13.63
C ARG A 117 1.85 -1.90 14.07
N PHE A 118 0.71 -1.73 13.43
CA PHE A 118 -0.42 -2.64 13.61
C PHE A 118 -0.15 -3.98 12.88
N PRO A 119 -0.12 -5.13 13.57
CA PRO A 119 0.16 -6.43 12.94
C PRO A 119 -0.99 -6.88 12.03
N GLY A 120 -0.67 -7.34 10.83
CA GLY A 120 -1.65 -7.82 9.86
C GLY A 120 -2.41 -9.03 10.37
N LYS A 121 -1.75 -9.95 11.09
CA LYS A 121 -2.41 -11.13 11.68
C LYS A 121 -3.46 -10.79 12.75
N ASN A 122 -3.42 -9.58 13.34
CA ASN A 122 -4.41 -9.09 14.29
C ASN A 122 -5.58 -8.34 13.62
N SER A 123 -5.43 -7.97 12.35
CA SER A 123 -6.43 -7.20 11.61
C SER A 123 -7.72 -7.96 11.37
N LEU A 124 -8.83 -7.21 11.27
CA LEU A 124 -10.12 -7.77 10.89
C LEU A 124 -10.04 -8.55 9.57
N PRO A 125 -9.45 -8.03 8.46
CA PRO A 125 -9.33 -8.80 7.21
C PRO A 125 -8.64 -10.15 7.35
N TYR A 126 -7.59 -10.24 8.16
CA TYR A 126 -6.90 -11.51 8.39
C TYR A 126 -7.76 -12.48 9.21
N ARG A 127 -8.32 -12.01 10.33
CA ARG A 127 -9.14 -12.82 11.23
C ARG A 127 -10.44 -13.30 10.59
N ALA A 128 -10.99 -12.52 9.68
CA ALA A 128 -12.16 -12.86 8.89
C ALA A 128 -11.84 -13.68 7.63
N GLY A 129 -10.56 -13.93 7.34
CA GLY A 129 -10.12 -14.79 6.23
C GLY A 129 -10.18 -14.15 4.84
N PHE A 130 -10.35 -12.83 4.73
CA PHE A 130 -10.50 -12.15 3.43
C PHE A 130 -9.32 -11.24 3.06
N LEU A 131 -8.22 -11.18 3.83
CA LEU A 131 -7.10 -10.27 3.56
C LEU A 131 -6.53 -10.35 2.12
N HIS A 132 -6.64 -11.52 1.48
CA HIS A 132 -6.21 -11.76 0.11
C HIS A 132 -7.21 -11.25 -0.95
N ARG A 133 -8.34 -10.66 -0.55
CA ARG A 133 -9.39 -10.10 -1.41
C ARG A 133 -9.51 -8.59 -1.22
N PRO A 134 -9.57 -7.78 -2.27
CA PRO A 134 -9.78 -6.35 -2.16
C PRO A 134 -11.28 -6.04 -2.00
N ILE A 135 -11.82 -6.29 -0.79
CA ILE A 135 -13.26 -6.18 -0.48
C ILE A 135 -13.89 -4.84 -0.86
N VAL A 136 -13.17 -3.74 -0.74
CA VAL A 136 -13.65 -2.41 -1.15
C VAL A 136 -13.85 -2.35 -2.67
N ASP A 137 -13.00 -3.03 -3.44
CA ASP A 137 -13.12 -3.10 -4.89
C ASP A 137 -14.28 -4.04 -5.29
N GLU A 138 -14.55 -5.07 -4.50
CA GLU A 138 -15.76 -5.89 -4.64
C GLU A 138 -17.03 -5.07 -4.38
N TYR A 139 -17.03 -4.19 -3.36
CA TYR A 139 -18.14 -3.24 -3.16
C TYR A 139 -18.32 -2.27 -4.34
N ARG A 140 -17.22 -1.86 -4.99
CA ARG A 140 -17.28 -1.07 -6.23
C ARG A 140 -17.98 -1.84 -7.36
N ILE A 141 -17.67 -3.12 -7.52
CA ILE A 141 -18.34 -3.99 -8.51
C ILE A 141 -19.83 -4.14 -8.17
N LEU A 142 -20.18 -4.38 -6.90
CA LEU A 142 -21.57 -4.51 -6.44
C LEU A 142 -22.36 -3.22 -6.66
N LEU A 143 -21.81 -2.05 -6.29
CA LEU A 143 -22.50 -0.78 -6.47
C LEU A 143 -22.79 -0.50 -7.95
N ARG A 144 -21.79 -0.69 -8.83
CA ARG A 144 -21.97 -0.54 -10.28
C ARG A 144 -22.98 -1.55 -10.83
N LYS A 145 -23.04 -2.77 -10.29
CA LYS A 145 -24.03 -3.79 -10.64
C LYS A 145 -25.45 -3.35 -10.25
N TRP A 146 -25.67 -2.90 -9.02
CA TRP A 146 -26.98 -2.44 -8.55
C TRP A 146 -27.49 -1.24 -9.35
N LEU A 147 -26.62 -0.29 -9.71
CA LEU A 147 -26.97 0.84 -10.59
C LEU A 147 -27.36 0.40 -12.00
N ARG A 148 -26.67 -0.61 -12.57
CA ARG A 148 -27.08 -1.19 -13.85
C ARG A 148 -28.43 -1.92 -13.76
N GLN A 149 -28.67 -2.64 -12.68
CA GLN A 149 -29.96 -3.32 -12.43
C GLN A 149 -31.10 -2.32 -12.29
N TYR A 150 -30.85 -1.15 -11.69
CA TYR A 150 -31.79 -0.05 -11.65
C TYR A 150 -32.10 0.52 -13.05
N GLY A 151 -31.14 0.43 -13.98
CA GLY A 151 -31.27 0.90 -15.37
C GLY A 151 -30.32 2.03 -15.76
N LEU A 152 -29.39 2.41 -14.89
CA LEU A 152 -28.36 3.40 -15.22
C LEU A 152 -27.26 2.79 -16.09
N ARG A 153 -26.80 3.54 -17.09
CA ARG A 153 -25.72 3.11 -17.98
C ARG A 153 -24.38 3.39 -17.33
N ILE A 154 -23.78 2.36 -16.76
CA ILE A 154 -22.46 2.42 -16.13
C ILE A 154 -21.53 1.40 -16.80
N PRO A 155 -20.35 1.81 -17.29
CA PRO A 155 -19.41 0.87 -17.90
C PRO A 155 -18.94 -0.19 -16.91
N GLU A 156 -18.69 -1.40 -17.42
CA GLU A 156 -18.00 -2.43 -16.66
C GLU A 156 -16.54 -2.04 -16.43
N ILE A 157 -15.95 -2.59 -15.36
CA ILE A 157 -14.54 -2.39 -15.07
C ILE A 157 -13.75 -3.40 -15.90
N PRO A 158 -12.80 -2.94 -16.74
CA PRO A 158 -11.92 -3.85 -17.46
C PRO A 158 -11.14 -4.75 -16.49
N LYS A 159 -11.04 -6.04 -16.82
CA LYS A 159 -10.28 -7.01 -16.02
C LYS A 159 -8.80 -7.00 -16.37
N GLU A 160 -8.16 -5.85 -16.14
CA GLU A 160 -6.77 -5.58 -16.42
C GLU A 160 -6.14 -4.77 -15.29
N ILE A 161 -4.82 -4.85 -15.14
CA ILE A 161 -4.13 -4.01 -14.15
C ILE A 161 -3.98 -2.62 -14.77
N GLN A 162 -4.54 -1.59 -14.13
CA GLN A 162 -4.48 -0.21 -14.63
C GLN A 162 -3.07 0.37 -14.50
N HIS A 163 -2.39 0.07 -13.40
CA HIS A 163 -1.05 0.58 -13.14
C HIS A 163 -0.23 -0.38 -12.28
N ILE A 164 1.08 -0.43 -12.51
CA ILE A 164 2.05 -1.23 -11.77
C ILE A 164 3.12 -0.30 -11.18
N TYR A 165 3.25 -0.29 -9.86
CA TYR A 165 4.35 0.35 -9.15
C TYR A 165 5.40 -0.68 -8.73
N LEU A 166 6.57 -0.60 -9.36
CA LEU A 166 7.76 -1.34 -8.94
C LEU A 166 8.54 -0.47 -7.96
N THR A 167 8.50 -0.82 -6.68
CA THR A 167 9.05 0.02 -5.63
C THR A 167 10.21 -0.64 -4.91
N HIS A 168 11.22 0.16 -4.56
CA HIS A 168 12.45 -0.32 -3.95
C HIS A 168 12.93 0.62 -2.86
N ASP A 169 13.38 0.05 -1.74
CA ASP A 169 13.86 0.80 -0.58
C ASP A 169 15.39 0.71 -0.49
N LEU A 170 16.05 1.87 -0.39
CA LEU A 170 17.49 1.97 -0.25
C LEU A 170 17.90 1.82 1.23
N ASP A 171 17.86 0.60 1.76
CA ASP A 171 18.15 0.34 3.17
C ASP A 171 19.62 0.12 3.47
N SER A 172 20.22 -0.81 2.74
CA SER A 172 21.61 -1.25 2.89
C SER A 172 22.29 -1.26 1.53
N PRO A 173 22.76 -0.11 1.04
CA PRO A 173 23.29 0.01 -0.33
C PRO A 173 24.52 -0.86 -0.60
N THR A 174 25.32 -1.13 0.44
CA THR A 174 26.57 -1.89 0.34
C THR A 174 26.79 -2.71 1.61
N LEU A 175 27.38 -3.90 1.45
CA LEU A 175 27.83 -4.74 2.55
C LEU A 175 29.21 -4.27 3.03
N TYR A 176 30.17 -4.04 2.14
CA TYR A 176 31.58 -3.94 2.53
C TYR A 176 32.07 -2.52 2.84
N ARG A 177 31.34 -1.47 2.44
CA ARG A 177 31.79 -0.08 2.64
C ARG A 177 31.77 0.37 4.10
N THR A 178 31.09 -0.37 4.98
CA THR A 178 31.10 -0.11 6.42
C THR A 178 31.96 -1.13 7.18
N TRP A 179 32.69 -0.70 8.21
CA TRP A 179 33.46 -1.61 9.07
C TRP A 179 32.59 -2.70 9.72
N LYS A 180 31.34 -2.38 10.05
CA LYS A 180 30.37 -3.37 10.56
C LYS A 180 30.01 -4.42 9.52
N GLY A 181 29.83 -4.03 8.27
CA GLY A 181 29.52 -4.96 7.21
C GLY A 181 30.71 -5.84 6.79
N VAL A 182 31.95 -5.34 6.92
CA VAL A 182 33.16 -6.18 6.85
C VAL A 182 33.18 -7.24 7.96
N ILE A 183 32.90 -6.84 9.21
CA ILE A 183 32.82 -7.80 10.34
C ILE A 183 31.71 -8.83 10.11
N ARG A 184 30.54 -8.38 9.62
CA ARG A 184 29.42 -9.27 9.27
C ARG A 184 29.83 -10.27 8.18
N SER A 185 30.48 -9.81 7.12
CA SER A 185 30.96 -10.66 6.04
C SER A 185 31.93 -11.75 6.52
N ILE A 186 32.85 -11.40 7.41
CA ILE A 186 33.80 -12.35 8.01
C ILE A 186 33.05 -13.40 8.86
N ARG A 187 32.07 -12.96 9.66
CA ARG A 187 31.22 -13.85 10.47
C ARG A 187 30.36 -14.77 9.59
N ASP A 188 29.83 -14.25 8.50
CA ASP A 188 29.02 -14.98 7.52
C ASP A 188 29.91 -15.84 6.58
N LYS A 189 31.19 -16.05 6.95
CA LYS A 189 32.18 -16.92 6.29
C LYS A 189 32.43 -16.61 4.80
N ARG A 190 32.16 -15.38 4.36
CA ARG A 190 32.45 -14.93 2.97
C ARG A 190 33.95 -14.69 2.73
N GLY A 191 34.79 -14.75 3.78
CA GLY A 191 36.25 -14.69 3.66
C GLY A 191 36.82 -13.27 3.75
N ILE A 192 37.99 -13.16 4.40
CA ILE A 192 38.65 -11.88 4.71
C ILE A 192 39.14 -11.17 3.44
N ILE A 193 39.71 -11.93 2.50
CA ILE A 193 40.23 -11.39 1.23
C ILE A 193 39.09 -10.77 0.41
N GLN A 194 37.98 -11.48 0.24
CA GLN A 194 36.79 -10.98 -0.47
C GLN A 194 36.21 -9.74 0.21
N SER A 195 36.20 -9.71 1.55
CA SER A 195 35.70 -8.56 2.32
C SER A 195 36.56 -7.30 2.14
N ILE A 196 37.89 -7.45 2.07
CA ILE A 196 38.83 -6.34 1.83
C ILE A 196 38.75 -5.89 0.36
N GLN A 197 38.69 -6.82 -0.58
CA GLN A 197 38.53 -6.52 -2.01
C GLN A 197 37.22 -5.79 -2.29
N GLY A 198 36.10 -6.24 -1.73
CA GLY A 198 34.82 -5.55 -1.89
C GLY A 198 34.78 -4.18 -1.23
N LYS A 199 35.52 -3.95 -0.14
CA LYS A 199 35.63 -2.63 0.49
C LYS A 199 36.46 -1.63 -0.33
N CYS A 200 37.50 -2.08 -1.01
CA CYS A 200 38.43 -1.21 -1.75
C CYS A 200 38.20 -1.21 -3.27
N GLY A 201 37.39 -2.14 -3.78
CA GLY A 201 37.14 -2.34 -5.20
C GLY A 201 35.91 -1.59 -5.72
N PRO A 202 35.53 -1.87 -6.98
CA PRO A 202 34.31 -1.37 -7.60
C PRO A 202 33.06 -1.74 -6.79
N VAL A 203 32.09 -0.83 -6.70
CA VAL A 203 30.86 -1.05 -5.90
C VAL A 203 29.98 -2.14 -6.52
N GLU A 204 30.12 -2.37 -7.82
CA GLU A 204 29.45 -3.39 -8.61
C GLU A 204 29.76 -4.82 -8.15
N ASN A 205 30.90 -5.00 -7.46
CA ASN A 205 31.28 -6.28 -6.87
C ASN A 205 30.73 -6.46 -5.45
N ASP A 206 30.07 -5.44 -4.88
CA ASP A 206 29.42 -5.55 -3.59
C ASP A 206 28.11 -6.35 -3.73
N PRO A 207 27.91 -7.42 -2.95
CA PRO A 207 26.74 -8.27 -3.07
C PRO A 207 25.43 -7.53 -2.80
N TYR A 208 25.44 -6.43 -2.05
CA TYR A 208 24.21 -5.65 -1.81
C TYR A 208 23.95 -4.64 -2.93
N TYR A 209 24.89 -4.42 -3.85
CA TYR A 209 24.74 -3.48 -4.96
C TYR A 209 24.02 -4.13 -6.16
N THR A 210 22.76 -4.49 -5.95
CA THR A 210 21.93 -5.24 -6.91
C THR A 210 20.96 -4.34 -7.70
N PHE A 211 20.91 -3.05 -7.40
CA PHE A 211 20.04 -2.09 -8.08
C PHE A 211 20.19 -2.06 -9.59
N PRO A 212 21.41 -2.14 -10.19
CA PRO A 212 21.53 -2.22 -11.66
C PRO A 212 20.71 -3.35 -12.27
N TRP A 213 20.74 -4.54 -11.65
CA TRP A 213 19.92 -5.67 -12.10
C TRP A 213 18.43 -5.42 -11.87
N ILE A 214 18.04 -4.85 -10.73
CA ILE A 214 16.63 -4.48 -10.47
C ILE A 214 16.13 -3.50 -11.55
N PHE A 215 16.92 -2.50 -11.90
CA PHE A 215 16.55 -1.49 -12.90
C PHE A 215 16.40 -2.11 -14.29
N GLU A 216 17.27 -3.06 -14.65
CA GLU A 216 17.13 -3.85 -15.88
C GLU A 216 15.81 -4.62 -15.90
N GLN A 217 15.48 -5.36 -14.84
CA GLN A 217 14.21 -6.09 -14.74
C GLN A 217 13.00 -5.17 -14.86
N ASN A 218 13.06 -4.00 -14.20
CA ASN A 218 11.99 -2.99 -14.28
C ASN A 218 11.82 -2.47 -15.71
N ASN A 219 12.93 -2.19 -16.40
CA ASN A 219 12.91 -1.69 -17.77
C ASN A 219 12.34 -2.72 -18.74
N LEU A 220 12.68 -4.01 -18.60
CA LEU A 220 12.11 -5.08 -19.41
C LEU A 220 10.58 -5.10 -19.34
N LEU A 221 10.01 -5.01 -18.12
CA LEU A 221 8.55 -4.94 -17.98
C LEU A 221 8.00 -3.65 -18.61
N ARG A 222 8.63 -2.50 -18.36
CA ARG A 222 8.19 -1.20 -18.90
C ARG A 222 8.24 -1.12 -20.43
N GLU A 223 9.18 -1.80 -21.07
CA GLU A 223 9.26 -1.92 -22.53
C GLU A 223 8.08 -2.71 -23.09
N GLN A 224 7.56 -3.67 -22.33
CA GLN A 224 6.47 -4.56 -22.75
C GLN A 224 5.08 -3.98 -22.42
N THR A 225 4.92 -3.30 -21.27
CA THR A 225 3.65 -2.72 -20.82
C THR A 225 3.49 -1.25 -21.19
N GLY A 226 4.58 -0.53 -21.43
CA GLY A 226 4.60 0.92 -21.56
C GLY A 226 4.83 1.64 -20.23
N LYS A 227 5.46 2.82 -20.32
CA LYS A 227 5.84 3.65 -19.16
C LYS A 227 4.66 4.29 -18.44
N ASP A 228 3.51 4.41 -19.11
CA ASP A 228 2.29 4.97 -18.52
C ASP A 228 1.56 3.95 -17.62
N ILE A 229 1.79 2.65 -17.86
CA ILE A 229 1.23 1.57 -17.04
C ILE A 229 2.21 1.18 -15.92
N CYS A 230 3.52 1.16 -16.20
CA CYS A 230 4.52 0.69 -15.25
C CYS A 230 5.48 1.80 -14.82
N ARG A 231 5.47 2.12 -13.52
CA ARG A 231 6.33 3.13 -12.90
C ARG A 231 7.25 2.51 -11.87
N ALA A 232 8.54 2.82 -11.97
CA ALA A 232 9.54 2.41 -11.00
C ALA A 232 9.85 3.55 -10.00
N ILE A 233 9.95 3.22 -8.72
CA ILE A 233 10.16 4.17 -7.63
C ILE A 233 11.29 3.68 -6.72
N LEU A 234 12.27 4.55 -6.42
CA LEU A 234 13.32 4.32 -5.44
C LEU A 234 13.10 5.23 -4.23
N PHE A 235 12.87 4.64 -3.06
CA PHE A 235 12.77 5.36 -1.79
C PHE A 235 14.14 5.47 -1.13
N VAL A 236 14.58 6.71 -0.87
CA VAL A 236 15.91 7.02 -0.36
C VAL A 236 15.83 7.60 1.05
N ARG A 237 16.57 7.02 1.99
CA ARG A 237 16.65 7.52 3.36
C ARG A 237 17.63 8.69 3.41
N SER A 238 17.20 9.77 4.05
CA SER A 238 17.98 11.01 4.16
C SER A 238 18.20 11.46 5.61
N GLY A 239 17.74 10.66 6.59
CA GLY A 239 17.84 10.98 8.02
C GLY A 239 17.84 9.74 8.91
N GLY A 240 17.41 9.95 10.17
CA GLY A 240 17.40 8.92 11.20
C GLY A 240 18.73 8.71 11.93
N LYS A 241 18.63 8.51 13.25
CA LYS A 241 19.77 8.19 14.14
C LYS A 241 19.49 6.97 15.03
N CYS A 242 18.33 6.35 14.89
CA CYS A 242 17.95 5.20 15.71
C CYS A 242 18.75 3.95 15.31
N LYS A 243 18.75 2.93 16.17
CA LYS A 243 19.44 1.66 15.90
C LYS A 243 18.93 1.02 14.60
N GLN A 244 17.64 1.12 14.35
CA GLN A 244 16.93 0.59 13.19
C GLN A 244 17.32 1.31 11.90
N ASP A 245 17.73 2.59 11.95
CA ASP A 245 18.17 3.37 10.78
C ASP A 245 19.58 3.02 10.28
N LYS A 246 20.20 2.00 10.87
CA LYS A 246 21.50 1.50 10.44
C LYS A 246 21.31 0.50 9.29
N PRO A 247 22.19 0.49 8.29
CA PRO A 247 23.41 1.31 8.18
C PRO A 247 23.12 2.75 7.77
N HIS A 248 23.88 3.70 8.31
CA HIS A 248 23.83 5.08 7.83
C HIS A 248 24.71 5.22 6.59
N TYR A 249 24.21 5.92 5.59
CA TYR A 249 24.96 6.33 4.41
C TYR A 249 24.79 7.83 4.17
N SER A 250 25.77 8.42 3.50
CA SER A 250 25.72 9.84 3.12
C SER A 250 25.22 9.94 1.68
N LEU A 251 24.26 10.83 1.42
CA LEU A 251 23.83 11.15 0.05
C LEU A 251 24.94 11.77 -0.80
N ARG A 252 25.99 12.31 -0.16
CA ARG A 252 27.19 12.85 -0.82
C ARG A 252 28.28 11.80 -1.08
N ASN A 253 28.07 10.57 -0.62
CA ASN A 253 29.00 9.49 -0.94
C ASN A 253 28.91 9.19 -2.45
N THR A 254 30.06 8.96 -3.09
CA THR A 254 30.16 8.75 -4.53
C THR A 254 29.27 7.60 -5.01
N ASP A 255 29.32 6.44 -4.35
CA ASP A 255 28.55 5.26 -4.72
C ASP A 255 27.03 5.53 -4.62
N ILE A 256 26.60 6.21 -3.55
CA ILE A 256 25.18 6.56 -3.35
C ILE A 256 24.71 7.61 -4.37
N SER A 257 25.52 8.63 -4.61
CA SER A 257 25.22 9.66 -5.60
C SER A 257 25.12 9.04 -7.00
N GLN A 258 26.05 8.14 -7.36
CA GLN A 258 26.03 7.43 -8.64
C GLN A 258 24.79 6.54 -8.78
N LEU A 259 24.41 5.82 -7.71
CA LEU A 259 23.19 5.02 -7.70
C LEU A 259 21.93 5.88 -7.93
N ILE A 260 21.81 7.02 -7.24
CA ILE A 260 20.68 7.93 -7.42
C ILE A 260 20.65 8.49 -8.85
N GLN A 261 21.80 8.88 -9.40
CA GLN A 261 21.89 9.34 -10.79
C GLN A 261 21.51 8.22 -11.77
N SER A 262 21.96 6.99 -11.53
CA SER A 262 21.57 5.82 -12.33
C SER A 262 20.06 5.57 -12.28
N ALA A 263 19.43 5.67 -11.11
CA ALA A 263 17.97 5.57 -10.98
C ALA A 263 17.25 6.64 -11.81
N LEU A 264 17.72 7.89 -11.75
CA LEU A 264 17.17 9.00 -12.55
C LEU A 264 17.36 8.77 -14.06
N SER A 265 18.51 8.26 -14.49
CA SER A 265 18.77 7.90 -15.90
C SER A 265 17.90 6.74 -16.40
N ASN A 266 17.38 5.92 -15.50
CA ASN A 266 16.42 4.85 -15.79
C ASN A 266 14.95 5.31 -15.63
N ASP A 267 14.70 6.62 -15.62
CA ASP A 267 13.37 7.22 -15.45
C ASP A 267 12.65 6.81 -14.14
N MET A 268 13.40 6.46 -13.10
CA MET A 268 12.79 6.16 -11.81
C MET A 268 12.36 7.43 -11.09
N THR A 269 11.26 7.33 -10.35
CA THR A 269 10.86 8.37 -9.41
C THR A 269 11.63 8.21 -8.10
N ILE A 270 12.14 9.31 -7.55
CA ILE A 270 12.77 9.31 -6.22
C ILE A 270 11.73 9.71 -5.18
N GLY A 271 11.57 8.86 -4.15
CA GLY A 271 10.73 9.10 -2.99
C GLY A 271 11.55 9.24 -1.70
N LEU A 272 10.95 9.88 -0.69
CA LEU A 272 11.50 9.91 0.66
C LEU A 272 11.28 8.55 1.32
N HIS A 273 12.37 7.93 1.77
CA HIS A 273 12.27 6.84 2.74
C HIS A 273 12.35 7.41 4.15
N SER A 274 11.20 7.83 4.71
CA SER A 274 11.16 8.45 6.04
C SER A 274 11.80 7.51 7.05
N SER A 275 12.76 8.03 7.82
CA SER A 275 13.53 7.19 8.73
C SER A 275 12.65 6.56 9.80
N TYR A 276 13.15 5.49 10.44
CA TYR A 276 12.50 4.88 11.59
C TYR A 276 12.36 5.90 12.73
N GLN A 277 13.35 6.78 12.90
CA GLN A 277 13.23 7.91 13.85
C GLN A 277 12.10 8.86 13.48
N ALA A 278 11.91 9.18 12.20
CA ALA A 278 10.78 9.99 11.75
C ALA A 278 9.43 9.25 11.92
N GLY A 279 9.42 7.91 11.86
CA GLY A 279 8.25 7.11 12.27
C GLY A 279 7.92 7.23 13.77
N ILE A 280 8.93 7.38 14.64
CA ILE A 280 8.73 7.68 16.08
C ILE A 280 8.32 9.14 16.30
N ALA A 281 8.95 10.06 15.57
CA ALA A 281 8.79 11.50 15.72
C ALA A 281 8.51 12.14 14.34
N PRO A 282 7.24 12.11 13.87
CA PRO A 282 6.85 12.56 12.53
C PRO A 282 7.18 14.02 12.20
N THR A 283 7.38 14.86 13.22
CA THR A 283 7.93 16.22 13.06
C THR A 283 9.25 16.30 12.29
N LEU A 284 10.02 15.21 12.23
CA LEU A 284 11.30 15.14 11.50
C LEU A 284 11.13 14.98 9.98
N ILE A 285 9.98 14.51 9.50
CA ILE A 285 9.72 14.20 8.08
C ILE A 285 10.06 15.40 7.18
N LYS A 286 9.61 16.60 7.54
CA LYS A 286 9.89 17.82 6.76
C LYS A 286 11.38 18.07 6.60
N LYS A 287 12.16 17.87 7.67
CA LYS A 287 13.61 18.06 7.65
C LYS A 287 14.30 17.02 6.77
N GLU A 288 13.90 15.75 6.88
CA GLU A 288 14.44 14.66 6.07
C GLU A 288 14.12 14.86 4.59
N LYS A 289 12.88 15.24 4.27
CA LYS A 289 12.45 15.62 2.93
C LYS A 289 13.31 16.73 2.35
N THR A 290 13.43 17.86 3.04
CA THR A 290 14.23 19.01 2.56
C THR A 290 15.70 18.64 2.35
N TRP A 291 16.26 17.77 3.20
CA TRP A 291 17.62 17.29 3.01
C TRP A 291 17.76 16.41 1.76
N LEU A 292 16.80 15.53 1.48
CA LEU A 292 16.78 14.73 0.25
C LEU A 292 16.65 15.62 -0.99
N GLU A 293 15.67 16.53 -1.00
CA GLU A 293 15.44 17.48 -2.10
C GLU A 293 16.70 18.27 -2.45
N LYS A 294 17.47 18.70 -1.44
CA LYS A 294 18.74 19.41 -1.65
C LYS A 294 19.82 18.57 -2.30
N ASN A 295 19.90 17.26 -2.02
CA ASN A 295 20.95 16.40 -2.58
C ASN A 295 20.56 15.79 -3.95
N VAL A 296 19.26 15.70 -4.24
CA VAL A 296 18.74 15.18 -5.53
C VAL A 296 18.41 16.31 -6.51
N GLU A 297 18.29 17.55 -6.02
CA GLU A 297 17.93 18.74 -6.79
C GLU A 297 16.56 18.61 -7.48
N ARG A 298 15.62 17.93 -6.82
CA ARG A 298 14.25 17.70 -7.28
C ARG A 298 13.27 17.80 -6.13
N SER A 299 12.03 18.17 -6.43
CA SER A 299 10.92 18.11 -5.47
C SER A 299 10.60 16.64 -5.15
N ILE A 300 10.42 16.33 -3.87
CA ILE A 300 10.09 14.98 -3.41
C ILE A 300 8.64 14.96 -2.97
N ARG A 301 7.83 14.14 -3.64
CA ARG A 301 6.38 14.05 -3.39
C ARG A 301 5.95 12.73 -2.80
N PHE A 302 6.76 11.69 -2.96
CA PHE A 302 6.41 10.32 -2.60
C PHE A 302 7.09 9.97 -1.28
N ASN A 303 6.42 9.16 -0.45
CA ASN A 303 6.94 8.67 0.81
C ASN A 303 6.77 7.16 0.97
N ARG A 304 7.73 6.55 1.67
CA ARG A 304 7.56 5.28 2.35
C ARG A 304 8.25 5.32 3.70
N HIS A 305 7.58 4.93 4.77
CA HIS A 305 8.26 4.77 6.06
C HIS A 305 9.17 3.55 6.07
N HIS A 306 10.39 3.72 6.57
CA HIS A 306 11.28 2.62 6.91
C HIS A 306 10.60 1.65 7.88
N PHE A 307 10.75 0.35 7.63
CA PHE A 307 9.99 -0.73 8.30
C PHE A 307 8.47 -0.68 8.09
N LEU A 308 7.93 0.09 7.16
CA LEU A 308 6.50 0.41 7.09
C LEU A 308 5.98 1.04 8.40
N ALA A 309 6.84 1.75 9.14
CA ALA A 309 6.55 2.30 10.46
C ALA A 309 5.68 3.58 10.44
N SER A 310 4.54 3.51 9.76
CA SER A 310 3.40 4.40 10.02
C SER A 310 2.67 3.86 11.26
N ARG A 311 2.74 4.60 12.37
CA ARG A 311 2.41 4.06 13.70
C ARG A 311 1.00 4.43 14.13
N GLU A 312 0.69 5.71 14.07
CA GLU A 312 -0.65 6.19 14.37
C GLU A 312 -1.27 6.81 13.10
N PRO A 313 -2.57 6.59 12.83
CA PRO A 313 -3.23 7.15 11.65
C PRO A 313 -3.06 8.68 11.54
N GLU A 314 -3.06 9.41 12.66
CA GLU A 314 -2.85 10.86 12.70
C GLU A 314 -1.45 11.33 12.22
N ASP A 315 -0.44 10.47 12.24
CA ASP A 315 0.93 10.82 11.83
C ASP A 315 1.00 11.26 10.36
N MET A 316 0.04 10.81 9.53
CA MET A 316 -0.13 11.21 8.14
C MET A 316 -0.30 12.73 7.96
N THR A 317 -0.79 13.47 8.97
CA THR A 317 -0.84 14.94 8.90
C THR A 317 0.56 15.56 8.80
N HIS A 318 1.60 14.92 9.32
CA HIS A 318 2.97 15.41 9.17
C HIS A 318 3.54 15.20 7.77
N LEU A 319 3.12 14.14 7.07
CA LEU A 319 3.42 13.96 5.64
C LEU A 319 2.75 15.07 4.82
N GLU A 320 1.49 15.37 5.11
CA GLU A 320 0.70 16.39 4.38
C GLU A 320 1.33 17.77 4.57
N ALA A 321 1.67 18.12 5.82
CA ALA A 321 2.33 19.37 6.16
C ALA A 321 3.76 19.48 5.57
N ALA A 322 4.41 18.35 5.25
CA ALA A 322 5.69 18.33 4.55
C ALA A 322 5.54 18.48 3.02
N GLY A 323 4.32 18.42 2.49
CA GLY A 323 4.03 18.48 1.06
C GLY A 323 4.19 17.16 0.32
N ILE A 324 4.18 16.03 1.04
CA ILE A 324 4.03 14.69 0.44
C ILE A 324 2.61 14.57 -0.10
N THR A 325 2.48 14.01 -1.31
CA THR A 325 1.20 13.79 -1.98
C THR A 325 0.84 12.32 -2.07
N ASP A 326 1.83 11.44 -2.07
CA ASP A 326 1.65 10.00 -2.30
C ASP A 326 2.44 9.21 -1.25
N ASP A 327 1.76 8.34 -0.51
CA ASP A 327 2.40 7.45 0.45
C ASP A 327 2.20 5.98 0.03
N PHE A 328 3.30 5.23 0.00
CA PHE A 328 3.33 3.82 -0.37
C PHE A 328 3.65 2.92 0.84
N THR A 329 3.28 3.34 2.05
CA THR A 329 3.56 2.63 3.30
C THR A 329 2.49 1.60 3.64
N MET A 330 1.29 1.70 3.05
CA MET A 330 0.10 0.94 3.46
C MET A 330 0.11 -0.54 3.04
N GLY A 331 0.96 -1.33 3.71
CA GLY A 331 0.97 -2.79 3.72
C GLY A 331 1.19 -3.33 5.13
N TYR A 332 1.08 -4.65 5.30
CA TYR A 332 1.49 -5.33 6.52
C TYR A 332 2.84 -6.02 6.33
N ALA A 333 3.66 -5.99 7.38
CA ALA A 333 4.97 -6.63 7.32
C ALA A 333 4.92 -8.14 7.53
N ASP A 334 3.91 -8.63 8.27
CA ASP A 334 3.81 -10.02 8.71
C ASP A 334 2.93 -10.92 7.83
N VAL A 335 2.16 -10.32 6.91
CA VAL A 335 1.32 -11.03 5.94
C VAL A 335 1.03 -10.15 4.71
N ALA A 336 1.15 -10.70 3.50
CA ALA A 336 0.87 -9.97 2.26
C ALA A 336 -0.63 -9.98 1.93
N GLY A 337 -1.14 -8.90 1.33
CA GLY A 337 -2.57 -8.73 0.99
C GLY A 337 -3.04 -7.28 1.11
N PHE A 338 -4.35 -7.05 1.07
CA PHE A 338 -4.95 -5.73 0.93
C PHE A 338 -5.20 -5.06 2.29
N ARG A 339 -4.19 -4.38 2.85
CA ARG A 339 -4.31 -3.66 4.14
C ARG A 339 -5.45 -2.63 4.15
N LEU A 340 -5.64 -1.90 3.05
CA LEU A 340 -6.73 -0.92 2.91
C LEU A 340 -8.04 -1.55 2.40
N GLY A 341 -8.07 -2.86 2.18
CA GLY A 341 -9.18 -3.56 1.55
C GLY A 341 -9.40 -3.21 0.08
N THR A 342 -8.52 -2.45 -0.54
CA THR A 342 -8.59 -1.98 -1.94
C THR A 342 -7.25 -2.14 -2.61
N SER A 343 -7.26 -2.26 -3.95
CA SER A 343 -6.09 -2.15 -4.82
C SER A 343 -5.98 -0.79 -5.53
N TYR A 344 -6.91 0.14 -5.29
CA TYR A 344 -6.84 1.49 -5.83
C TYR A 344 -6.23 2.47 -4.82
N PRO A 345 -5.53 3.52 -5.28
CA PRO A 345 -5.09 4.60 -4.40
C PRO A 345 -6.31 5.32 -3.80
N VAL A 346 -6.24 5.60 -2.50
CA VAL A 346 -7.32 6.28 -1.76
C VAL A 346 -6.82 7.57 -1.13
N HIS A 347 -7.65 8.61 -1.15
CA HIS A 347 -7.40 9.78 -0.34
C HIS A 347 -7.51 9.43 1.14
N TRP A 348 -6.49 9.78 1.90
CA TRP A 348 -6.50 9.57 3.34
C TRP A 348 -7.63 10.36 3.98
N ILE A 349 -8.52 9.69 4.68
CA ILE A 349 -9.45 10.34 5.60
C ILE A 349 -8.92 10.14 7.01
N ASN A 350 -8.63 11.24 7.70
CA ASN A 350 -8.19 11.17 9.08
C ASN A 350 -9.32 10.62 9.96
N PRO A 351 -9.19 9.44 10.59
CA PRO A 351 -10.25 8.82 11.38
C PRO A 351 -10.49 9.52 12.73
N VAL A 352 -9.60 10.40 13.18
CA VAL A 352 -9.81 11.19 14.41
C VAL A 352 -10.61 12.45 14.10
N THR A 353 -10.21 13.19 13.06
CA THR A 353 -10.82 14.49 12.70
C THR A 353 -11.93 14.38 11.65
N ARG A 354 -12.07 13.21 11.01
CA ARG A 354 -12.98 12.93 9.89
C ARG A 354 -12.75 13.81 8.66
N ARG A 355 -11.57 14.44 8.56
CA ARG A 355 -11.19 15.30 7.44
C ARG A 355 -10.62 14.47 6.29
N LEU A 356 -11.13 14.71 5.09
CA LEU A 356 -10.56 14.24 3.84
C LEU A 356 -9.28 15.03 3.52
N SER A 357 -8.18 14.32 3.31
CA SER A 357 -6.88 14.88 2.93
C SER A 357 -6.66 14.78 1.42
N SER A 358 -5.74 15.57 0.89
CA SER A 358 -5.26 15.43 -0.48
C SER A 358 -4.20 14.34 -0.66
N ILE A 359 -3.64 13.77 0.42
CA ILE A 359 -2.68 12.65 0.29
C ILE A 359 -3.39 11.43 -0.27
N LEU A 360 -2.77 10.79 -1.26
CA LEU A 360 -3.12 9.47 -1.75
C LEU A 360 -2.29 8.40 -1.02
N LEU A 361 -2.98 7.38 -0.51
CA LEU A 361 -2.39 6.16 0.03
C LEU A 361 -2.45 5.08 -1.04
N HIS A 362 -1.28 4.64 -1.47
CA HIS A 362 -1.10 3.55 -2.43
C HIS A 362 -0.98 2.23 -1.65
N PRO A 363 -1.93 1.28 -1.82
CA PRO A 363 -1.86 -0.02 -1.16
C PRO A 363 -0.58 -0.78 -1.57
N LEU A 364 0.15 -1.33 -0.60
CA LEU A 364 1.28 -2.23 -0.85
C LEU A 364 0.77 -3.67 -0.85
N THR A 365 0.74 -4.30 -2.03
CA THR A 365 0.15 -5.63 -2.23
C THR A 365 1.12 -6.76 -1.84
N ILE A 366 2.37 -6.69 -2.33
CA ILE A 366 3.37 -7.74 -2.15
C ILE A 366 4.70 -7.12 -1.72
N MET A 367 5.30 -7.67 -0.66
CA MET A 367 6.63 -7.35 -0.19
C MET A 367 7.46 -8.63 -0.05
N ASP A 368 8.66 -8.62 -0.61
CA ASP A 368 9.60 -9.73 -0.64
C ASP A 368 9.83 -10.42 0.72
N CYS A 369 10.26 -9.66 1.73
CA CYS A 369 10.61 -10.20 3.05
C CYS A 369 9.39 -10.75 3.79
N THR A 370 8.19 -10.21 3.54
CA THR A 370 6.93 -10.76 4.08
C THR A 370 6.72 -12.21 3.67
N LEU A 371 7.04 -12.56 2.42
CA LEU A 371 6.84 -13.90 1.87
C LEU A 371 7.83 -14.91 2.45
N GLU A 372 9.13 -14.60 2.41
CA GLU A 372 10.20 -15.57 2.71
C GLU A 372 10.57 -15.66 4.19
N GLU A 373 10.55 -14.54 4.94
CA GLU A 373 11.10 -14.56 6.30
C GLU A 373 10.23 -15.42 7.23
N LYS A 374 10.87 -16.36 7.94
CA LYS A 374 10.20 -17.30 8.87
C LYS A 374 9.38 -16.63 9.98
N LYS A 375 9.75 -15.41 10.38
CA LYS A 375 8.99 -14.64 11.39
C LYS A 375 7.68 -14.07 10.84
N TYR A 376 7.52 -14.04 9.51
CA TYR A 376 6.34 -13.53 8.81
C TYR A 376 5.53 -14.67 8.22
N MET A 377 5.55 -14.88 6.91
CA MET A 377 4.83 -15.98 6.26
C MET A 377 5.69 -17.25 6.14
N GLY A 378 7.01 -17.11 5.96
CA GLY A 378 7.93 -18.26 5.89
C GLY A 378 7.63 -19.23 4.76
N LEU A 379 7.10 -18.74 3.64
CA LEU A 379 6.72 -19.55 2.49
C LEU A 379 7.96 -20.10 1.78
N ASN A 380 7.81 -21.25 1.13
CA ASN A 380 8.76 -21.68 0.12
C ASN A 380 8.47 -21.00 -1.24
N TYR A 381 9.36 -21.20 -2.22
CA TYR A 381 9.25 -20.57 -3.53
C TYR A 381 7.91 -20.84 -4.24
N GLU A 382 7.42 -22.09 -4.25
CA GLU A 382 6.19 -22.44 -4.96
C GLU A 382 4.95 -21.84 -4.28
N GLU A 383 4.93 -21.87 -2.94
CA GLU A 383 3.88 -21.22 -2.14
C GLU A 383 3.87 -19.70 -2.35
N ALA A 384 5.04 -19.06 -2.32
CA ALA A 384 5.17 -17.62 -2.51
C ALA A 384 4.77 -17.19 -3.93
N LEU A 385 5.13 -17.98 -4.94
CA LEU A 385 4.72 -17.75 -6.32
C LEU A 385 3.20 -17.87 -6.45
N ALA A 386 2.61 -18.98 -6.00
CA ALA A 386 1.18 -19.21 -6.08
C ALA A 386 0.38 -18.11 -5.35
N TYR A 387 0.82 -17.72 -4.15
CA TYR A 387 0.20 -16.65 -3.37
C TYR A 387 0.29 -15.29 -4.08
N SER A 388 1.48 -14.97 -4.62
CA SER A 388 1.70 -13.71 -5.34
C SER A 388 0.85 -13.63 -6.61
N LEU A 389 0.79 -14.70 -7.40
CA LEU A 389 -0.05 -14.76 -8.60
C LEU A 389 -1.54 -14.66 -8.27
N ASN A 390 -1.99 -15.25 -7.15
CA ASN A 390 -3.36 -15.07 -6.69
C ASN A 390 -3.69 -13.60 -6.39
N LEU A 391 -2.82 -12.89 -5.66
CA LEU A 391 -3.02 -11.46 -5.37
C LEU A 391 -3.00 -10.60 -6.64
N ILE A 392 -2.10 -10.88 -7.58
CA ILE A 392 -2.04 -10.20 -8.89
C ILE A 392 -3.35 -10.41 -9.66
N GLU A 393 -3.88 -11.64 -9.66
CA GLU A 393 -5.14 -11.97 -10.31
C GLU A 393 -6.34 -11.27 -9.65
N GLN A 394 -6.32 -11.06 -8.32
CA GLN A 394 -7.34 -10.24 -7.67
C GLN A 394 -7.31 -8.79 -8.15
N VAL A 395 -6.13 -8.18 -8.24
CA VAL A 395 -5.97 -6.80 -8.77
C VAL A 395 -6.45 -6.72 -10.22
N LYS A 396 -6.09 -7.72 -11.05
CA LYS A 396 -6.54 -7.81 -12.45
C LYS A 396 -8.06 -7.88 -12.54
N ASN A 397 -8.70 -8.72 -11.72
CA ASN A 397 -10.15 -8.90 -11.75
C ASN A 397 -10.95 -7.66 -11.31
N THR A 398 -10.35 -6.77 -10.52
CA THR A 398 -10.98 -5.54 -10.05
C THR A 398 -10.56 -4.29 -10.80
N GLY A 399 -9.69 -4.42 -11.80
CA GLY A 399 -9.19 -3.29 -12.58
C GLY A 399 -8.21 -2.40 -11.83
N GLY A 400 -7.59 -2.87 -10.74
CA GLY A 400 -6.87 -2.02 -9.79
C GLY A 400 -5.41 -1.71 -10.13
N GLU A 401 -4.68 -1.19 -9.14
CA GLU A 401 -3.25 -0.89 -9.23
C GLU A 401 -2.44 -1.89 -8.39
N LEU A 402 -1.30 -2.34 -8.93
CA LEU A 402 -0.42 -3.32 -8.30
C LEU A 402 0.85 -2.64 -7.78
N THR A 403 1.09 -2.72 -6.47
CA THR A 403 2.35 -2.23 -5.87
C THR A 403 3.19 -3.40 -5.37
N LEU A 404 4.43 -3.51 -5.88
CA LEU A 404 5.43 -4.48 -5.45
C LEU A 404 6.56 -3.77 -4.70
N LEU A 405 7.00 -4.33 -3.57
CA LEU A 405 8.19 -3.89 -2.84
C LEU A 405 9.27 -4.97 -2.85
N TRP A 406 10.39 -4.66 -3.49
CA TRP A 406 11.59 -5.50 -3.51
C TRP A 406 12.81 -4.73 -3.01
N HIS A 407 13.46 -5.23 -1.97
CA HIS A 407 14.68 -4.66 -1.41
C HIS A 407 15.91 -5.13 -2.20
N ASN A 408 16.92 -4.28 -2.29
CA ASN A 408 18.17 -4.62 -2.96
C ASN A 408 18.85 -5.86 -2.34
N THR A 409 18.78 -6.01 -1.02
CA THR A 409 19.34 -7.18 -0.34
C THR A 409 18.64 -8.49 -0.69
N SER A 410 17.39 -8.45 -1.14
CA SER A 410 16.64 -9.64 -1.56
C SER A 410 16.95 -10.07 -2.98
N ALA A 411 17.51 -9.17 -3.79
CA ALA A 411 17.95 -9.45 -5.15
C ALA A 411 19.40 -9.97 -5.22
N GLN A 412 20.00 -10.41 -4.10
CA GLN A 412 21.35 -10.96 -4.06
C GLN A 412 21.50 -12.25 -4.90
N GLU A 413 22.65 -12.40 -5.57
CA GLU A 413 23.03 -13.65 -6.21
C GLU A 413 23.70 -14.61 -5.21
N ASN A 414 23.66 -15.91 -5.53
CA ASN A 414 24.35 -16.96 -4.78
C ASN A 414 23.98 -17.01 -3.29
N THR A 415 22.69 -16.85 -2.99
CA THR A 415 22.12 -17.05 -1.65
C THR A 415 21.05 -18.14 -1.70
N ASP A 416 20.68 -18.68 -0.54
CA ASP A 416 19.58 -19.64 -0.44
C ASP A 416 18.19 -18.98 -0.66
N SER A 417 18.14 -17.65 -0.79
CA SER A 417 16.90 -16.91 -1.00
C SER A 417 16.37 -17.10 -2.41
N TYR A 418 15.05 -17.34 -2.52
CA TYR A 418 14.39 -17.46 -3.82
C TYR A 418 13.89 -16.12 -4.37
N LEU A 419 14.04 -15.03 -3.60
CA LEU A 419 13.41 -13.73 -3.89
C LEU A 419 13.88 -13.10 -5.20
N ARG A 420 15.15 -13.26 -5.59
CA ARG A 420 15.66 -12.81 -6.90
C ARG A 420 14.94 -13.53 -8.05
N LYS A 421 14.80 -14.86 -7.96
CA LYS A 421 14.09 -15.69 -8.95
C LYS A 421 12.61 -15.33 -9.01
N LEU A 422 11.97 -15.17 -7.84
CA LEU A 422 10.56 -14.83 -7.74
C LEU A 422 10.28 -13.48 -8.39
N TYR A 423 11.10 -12.45 -8.15
CA TYR A 423 10.91 -11.13 -8.75
C TYR A 423 10.86 -11.20 -10.28
N SER A 424 11.88 -11.78 -10.91
CA SER A 424 11.91 -11.94 -12.37
C SER A 424 10.73 -12.76 -12.89
N HIS A 425 10.31 -13.80 -12.17
CA HIS A 425 9.14 -14.59 -12.57
C HIS A 425 7.87 -13.76 -12.54
N LEU A 426 7.61 -13.02 -11.46
CA LEU A 426 6.43 -12.16 -11.36
C LEU A 426 6.40 -11.11 -12.46
N LEU A 427 7.54 -10.45 -12.76
CA LEU A 427 7.58 -9.48 -13.86
C LEU A 427 7.35 -10.13 -15.22
N ASN A 428 7.88 -11.33 -15.46
CA ASN A 428 7.62 -12.09 -16.67
C ASN A 428 6.16 -12.54 -16.80
N GLU A 429 5.45 -12.81 -15.71
CA GLU A 429 4.01 -13.06 -15.75
C GLU A 429 3.22 -11.78 -16.05
N LEU A 430 3.58 -10.66 -15.44
CA LEU A 430 2.95 -9.35 -15.70
C LEU A 430 3.16 -8.86 -17.14
N ALA A 431 4.22 -9.32 -17.79
CA ALA A 431 4.51 -9.07 -19.19
C ALA A 431 3.60 -9.82 -20.18
N LYS A 432 2.97 -10.92 -19.74
CA LYS A 432 2.09 -11.71 -20.59
C LYS A 432 0.75 -10.97 -20.73
N LYS A 433 0.31 -10.76 -21.96
CA LYS A 433 -0.98 -10.13 -22.28
C LYS A 433 -2.15 -11.03 -21.93
#